data_AF-A0A937Q6P9-F1
#
_entry.id   AF-A0A937Q6P9-F1
#
_cell.length_a   1.000
_cell.length_b   1.000
_cell.length_c   1.000
_cell.angle_alpha   90.00
_cell.angle_beta   90.00
_cell.angle_gamma   90.00
#
_symmetry.space_group_name_H-M   'P 1'
#
loop_
_entity.id
_entity.type
_entity.pdbx_description
1 polymer ?
#
loop_
_entity_poly.entity_id
_entity_poly.type
_entity_poly.pdbx_seq_one_letter_code
_entity_poly.pdbx_strand_id
1 'polypeptide(L)'
;MRPGKLFTETTYACGFCKGNGEKPKGTVCPVCRGIGEASVTPPAVICAYCKGRGEEKPRSNITCIVCRGKGFVSVTDPIQVCSHCRGRGTEPNNKLPCLKCKGKGVVTKMLVRKGVF
;
A
#
# COMPACT_ATOMS: atom_id res chain seq x y z
N MET A 1 3.83 4.75 12.17
CA MET A 1 4.39 4.41 10.84
C MET A 1 4.89 5.70 10.18
N ARG A 2 6.14 5.75 9.74
CA ARG A 2 6.67 6.88 8.95
C ARG A 2 6.24 6.69 7.47
N PRO A 3 5.46 7.61 6.87
CA PRO A 3 5.09 7.52 5.46
C PRO A 3 6.34 7.54 4.57
N GLY A 4 6.34 6.74 3.50
CA GLY A 4 7.41 6.76 2.50
C GLY A 4 8.69 6.00 2.86
N LYS A 5 8.71 5.18 3.91
CA LYS A 5 9.79 4.19 4.07
C LYS A 5 9.74 3.22 2.89
N LEU A 6 10.84 3.16 2.14
CA LEU A 6 11.04 2.22 1.04
C LEU A 6 11.40 0.84 1.57
N PHE A 7 10.88 -0.18 0.90
CA PHE A 7 11.22 -1.57 1.12
C PHE A 7 11.62 -2.20 -0.24
N THR A 8 12.61 -3.09 -0.20
CA THR A 8 13.31 -3.61 -1.39
C THR A 8 13.12 -5.10 -1.63
N GLU A 9 12.44 -5.80 -0.72
CA GLU A 9 12.13 -7.22 -0.86
C GLU A 9 10.95 -7.41 -1.84
N THR A 10 10.87 -8.60 -2.43
CA THR A 10 9.82 -8.95 -3.40
C THR A 10 8.59 -9.57 -2.75
N THR A 11 8.67 -9.94 -1.47
CA THR A 11 7.66 -10.71 -0.77
C THR A 11 7.54 -10.22 0.66
N TYR A 12 6.30 -10.10 1.15
CA TYR A 12 6.00 -9.70 2.53
C TYR A 12 4.86 -10.55 3.08
N ALA A 13 4.73 -10.61 4.41
CA ALA A 13 3.55 -11.17 5.05
C ALA A 13 2.27 -10.54 4.44
N CYS A 14 1.34 -11.38 4.00
CA CYS A 14 0.12 -10.95 3.35
C CYS A 14 -0.69 -10.07 4.30
N GLY A 15 -0.89 -8.80 3.92
CA GLY A 15 -1.61 -7.85 4.75
C GLY A 15 -3.01 -8.33 5.12
N PHE A 16 -3.74 -8.96 4.20
CA PHE A 16 -5.13 -9.35 4.41
C PHE A 16 -5.27 -10.46 5.46
N CYS A 17 -4.52 -11.56 5.34
CA CYS A 17 -4.57 -12.70 6.27
C CYS A 17 -3.53 -12.63 7.42
N LYS A 18 -2.65 -11.62 7.42
CA LYS A 18 -1.60 -11.44 8.45
C LYS A 18 -0.57 -12.57 8.51
N GLY A 19 -0.31 -13.25 7.39
CA GLY A 19 0.69 -14.32 7.37
C GLY A 19 0.14 -15.73 7.57
N ASN A 20 -1.10 -15.90 8.01
CA ASN A 20 -1.62 -17.23 8.39
C ASN A 20 -2.19 -18.05 7.21
N GLY A 21 -2.25 -17.48 6.00
CA GLY A 21 -2.79 -18.16 4.82
C GLY A 21 -4.33 -18.27 4.75
N GLU A 22 -5.07 -17.76 5.74
CA GLU A 22 -6.50 -18.01 5.91
C GLU A 22 -7.30 -16.72 6.15
N LYS A 23 -8.31 -16.45 5.31
CA LYS A 23 -9.29 -15.37 5.56
C LYS A 23 -10.49 -15.42 4.61
N PRO A 24 -11.75 -15.47 5.12
CA PRO A 24 -12.18 -15.56 6.52
C PRO A 24 -11.70 -16.85 7.21
N LYS A 25 -11.93 -16.98 8.52
CA LYS A 25 -11.51 -18.18 9.26
C LYS A 25 -12.14 -19.44 8.64
N GLY A 26 -11.36 -20.50 8.48
CA GLY A 26 -11.71 -21.75 7.81
C GLY A 26 -11.66 -21.70 6.28
N THR A 27 -11.19 -20.61 5.67
CA THR A 27 -11.14 -20.47 4.20
C THR A 27 -9.77 -20.00 3.72
N VAL A 28 -9.26 -20.65 2.67
CA VAL A 28 -8.00 -20.26 2.01
C VAL A 28 -8.03 -18.79 1.63
N CYS A 29 -7.01 -18.04 2.04
CA CYS A 29 -6.96 -16.60 1.79
C CYS A 29 -6.95 -16.31 0.28
N PRO A 30 -7.89 -15.50 -0.25
CA PRO A 30 -8.01 -15.25 -1.69
C PRO A 30 -6.86 -14.41 -2.27
N VAL A 31 -6.06 -13.77 -1.41
CA VAL A 31 -4.96 -12.86 -1.82
C VAL A 31 -3.66 -13.64 -2.03
N CYS A 32 -3.27 -14.44 -1.04
CA CYS A 32 -2.02 -15.22 -1.06
C CYS A 32 -2.22 -16.70 -1.38
N ARG A 33 -3.47 -17.16 -1.58
CA ARG A 33 -3.81 -18.54 -1.90
C ARG A 33 -3.26 -19.56 -0.89
N GLY A 34 -3.33 -19.24 0.40
CA GLY A 34 -2.85 -20.13 1.46
C GLY A 34 -1.38 -19.97 1.84
N ILE A 35 -0.56 -19.30 1.03
CA ILE A 35 0.88 -19.19 1.25
C ILE A 35 1.22 -18.35 2.49
N GLY A 36 0.35 -17.41 2.86
CA GLY A 36 0.61 -16.45 3.94
C GLY A 36 1.40 -15.21 3.50
N GLU A 37 1.99 -15.22 2.31
CA GLU A 37 2.81 -14.12 1.79
C GLU A 37 2.23 -13.49 0.51
N ALA A 38 2.54 -12.21 0.27
CA ALA A 38 2.11 -11.46 -0.89
C ALA A 38 3.32 -10.88 -1.65
N SER A 39 3.38 -11.16 -2.96
CA SER A 39 4.43 -10.64 -3.83
C SER A 39 4.17 -9.19 -4.25
N VAL A 40 5.22 -8.37 -4.23
CA VAL A 40 5.19 -6.93 -4.52
C VAL A 40 6.44 -6.58 -5.33
N THR A 41 6.30 -5.76 -6.36
CA THR A 41 7.46 -5.27 -7.11
C THR A 41 8.17 -4.16 -6.30
N PRO A 42 9.45 -4.31 -5.94
CA PRO A 42 10.20 -3.25 -5.29
C PRO A 42 10.55 -2.12 -6.29
N PRO A 43 10.79 -0.88 -5.80
CA PRO A 43 10.66 -0.48 -4.41
C PRO A 43 9.19 -0.35 -4.01
N ALA A 44 8.90 -0.69 -2.75
CA ALA A 44 7.54 -0.68 -2.21
C ALA A 44 7.43 0.19 -0.96
N VAL A 45 6.22 0.61 -0.64
CA VAL A 45 5.87 1.24 0.64
C VAL A 45 4.69 0.50 1.27
N ILE A 46 4.56 0.57 2.59
CA ILE A 46 3.33 0.13 3.25
C ILE A 46 2.17 0.98 2.71
N CYS A 47 1.06 0.33 2.35
CA CYS A 47 -0.14 1.00 1.86
C CYS A 47 -0.67 1.97 2.93
N ALA A 48 -0.55 3.27 2.68
CA ALA A 48 -0.94 4.30 3.64
C ALA A 48 -2.46 4.27 3.93
N TYR A 49 -3.28 4.06 2.89
CA TYR A 49 -4.74 4.03 3.01
C TYR A 49 -5.24 3.00 4.04
N CYS A 50 -4.83 1.73 3.90
CA CYS A 50 -5.21 0.68 4.87
C CYS A 50 -4.19 0.50 6.01
N LYS A 51 -3.12 1.30 6.06
CA LYS A 51 -2.02 1.20 7.04
C LYS A 51 -1.43 -0.21 7.11
N GLY A 52 -1.23 -0.86 5.97
CA GLY A 52 -0.70 -2.23 5.89
C GLY A 52 -1.71 -3.35 6.17
N ARG A 53 -2.95 -3.03 6.56
CA ARG A 53 -3.91 -4.08 6.95
C ARG A 53 -4.40 -4.96 5.80
N GLY A 54 -4.26 -4.54 4.55
CA GLY A 54 -4.84 -5.28 3.41
C GLY A 54 -6.37 -5.30 3.38
N GLU A 55 -7.05 -4.60 4.29
CA GLU A 55 -8.52 -4.59 4.40
C GLU A 55 -9.06 -3.18 4.13
N GLU A 56 -10.24 -3.10 3.52
CA GLU A 56 -10.91 -1.82 3.26
C GLU A 56 -11.30 -1.14 4.58
N LYS A 57 -11.90 -1.91 5.49
CA LYS A 57 -12.20 -1.50 6.87
C LYS A 57 -11.57 -2.50 7.85
N PRO A 58 -11.15 -2.06 9.05
CA PRO A 58 -10.64 -2.98 10.06
C PRO A 58 -11.62 -4.12 10.33
N ARG A 59 -11.10 -5.35 10.39
CA ARG A 59 -11.85 -6.60 10.63
C ARG A 59 -12.88 -6.93 9.55
N SER A 60 -12.81 -6.31 8.38
CA SER A 60 -13.65 -6.69 7.25
C SER A 60 -13.03 -7.84 6.45
N ASN A 61 -13.90 -8.61 5.78
CA ASN A 61 -13.51 -9.62 4.78
C ASN A 61 -13.39 -9.02 3.37
N ILE A 62 -13.30 -7.70 3.27
CA ILE A 62 -13.18 -6.97 2.01
C ILE A 62 -11.73 -6.50 1.88
N THR A 63 -11.09 -6.88 0.77
CA THR A 63 -9.72 -6.45 0.50
C THR A 63 -9.65 -4.95 0.26
N CYS A 64 -8.55 -4.34 0.70
CA CYS A 64 -8.30 -2.93 0.47
C CYS A 64 -8.21 -2.64 -1.04
N ILE A 65 -8.97 -1.66 -1.53
CA ILE A 65 -9.01 -1.32 -2.96
C ILE A 65 -7.68 -0.79 -3.52
N VAL A 66 -6.80 -0.25 -2.66
CA VAL A 66 -5.52 0.34 -3.06
C VAL A 66 -4.43 -0.71 -3.23
N CYS A 67 -4.27 -1.61 -2.25
CA CYS A 67 -3.21 -2.62 -2.26
C CYS A 67 -3.71 -4.03 -2.61
N ARG A 68 -5.01 -4.19 -2.87
CA ARG A 68 -5.67 -5.46 -3.22
C ARG A 68 -5.37 -6.57 -2.22
N GLY A 69 -5.40 -6.25 -0.94
CA GLY A 69 -5.12 -7.22 0.12
C GLY A 69 -3.66 -7.36 0.55
N LYS A 70 -2.70 -6.90 -0.25
CA LYS A 70 -1.27 -7.18 0.01
C LYS A 70 -0.71 -6.47 1.24
N GLY A 71 -1.23 -5.31 1.58
CA GLY A 71 -0.69 -4.44 2.65
C GLY A 71 0.43 -3.50 2.19
N PHE A 72 1.05 -3.77 1.04
CA PHE A 72 2.10 -2.96 0.42
C PHE A 72 1.68 -2.50 -0.98
N VAL A 73 2.31 -1.42 -1.46
CA VAL A 73 2.14 -0.89 -2.81
C VAL A 73 3.49 -0.55 -3.42
N SER A 74 3.70 -0.97 -4.66
CA SER A 74 4.88 -0.59 -5.45
C SER A 74 4.87 0.91 -5.75
N VAL A 75 6.05 1.51 -5.77
CA VAL A 75 6.29 2.92 -6.08
C VAL A 75 7.48 3.06 -7.03
N THR A 76 7.63 4.25 -7.61
CA THR A 76 8.79 4.60 -8.42
C THR A 76 9.60 5.64 -7.66
N ASP A 77 10.84 5.31 -7.31
CA ASP A 77 11.79 6.21 -6.67
C ASP A 77 12.40 7.19 -7.70
N PRO A 78 12.72 8.45 -7.35
CA PRO A 78 12.56 9.10 -6.04
C PRO A 78 11.10 9.37 -5.67
N ILE A 79 10.76 9.15 -4.40
CA ILE A 79 9.44 9.51 -3.84
C ILE A 79 9.51 10.69 -2.88
N GLN A 80 8.36 11.35 -2.69
CA GLN A 80 8.16 12.32 -1.62
C GLN A 80 6.79 12.11 -0.96
N VAL A 81 6.68 12.52 0.32
CA VAL A 81 5.41 12.47 1.04
C VAL A 81 4.37 13.32 0.31
N CYS A 82 3.17 12.77 0.10
CA CYS A 82 2.12 13.48 -0.59
C CYS A 82 1.66 14.67 0.25
N SER A 83 1.86 15.89 -0.26
CA SER A 83 1.49 17.12 0.43
C SER A 83 -0.02 17.28 0.64
N HIS A 84 -0.84 16.74 -0.28
CA HIS A 84 -2.30 16.84 -0.21
C HIS A 84 -2.89 16.07 0.99
N CYS A 85 -2.54 14.79 1.13
CA CYS A 85 -3.02 13.97 2.24
C CYS A 85 -2.07 13.95 3.45
N ARG A 86 -0.91 14.61 3.36
CA ARG A 86 0.17 14.60 4.36
C ARG A 86 0.60 13.18 4.74
N GLY A 87 0.73 12.31 3.75
CA GLY A 87 1.14 10.91 3.97
C GLY A 87 0.04 9.95 4.44
N ARG A 88 -1.17 10.43 4.71
CA ARG A 88 -2.26 9.58 5.25
C ARG A 88 -2.82 8.57 4.24
N GLY A 89 -2.71 8.85 2.94
CA GLY A 89 -3.31 8.02 1.89
C GLY A 89 -4.83 8.14 1.77
N THR A 90 -5.49 8.99 2.56
CA THR A 90 -6.93 9.31 2.44
C THR A 90 -7.12 10.73 1.97
N GLU A 91 -8.24 11.03 1.32
CA GLU A 91 -8.62 12.41 1.05
C GLU A 91 -8.79 13.20 2.37
N PRO A 92 -8.51 14.51 2.40
CA PRO A 92 -8.70 15.32 3.61
C PRO A 92 -10.16 15.42 4.06
N ASN A 93 -11.10 15.43 3.11
CA ASN A 93 -12.51 15.74 3.35
C ASN A 93 -13.43 14.51 3.38
N ASN A 94 -12.91 13.33 3.03
CA ASN A 94 -13.66 12.09 3.08
C ASN A 94 -12.73 10.89 3.34
N LYS A 95 -13.31 9.70 3.54
CA LYS A 95 -12.54 8.48 3.86
C LYS A 95 -12.08 7.70 2.61
N LEU A 96 -12.23 8.25 1.41
CA LEU A 96 -11.80 7.58 0.17
C LEU A 96 -10.27 7.67 0.02
N PRO A 97 -9.67 6.82 -0.82
CA PRO A 97 -8.26 6.93 -1.15
C PRO A 97 -7.93 8.32 -1.69
N CYS A 98 -6.78 8.85 -1.26
CA CYS A 98 -6.34 10.14 -1.74
C CYS A 98 -6.15 10.11 -3.27
N LEU A 99 -6.81 11.01 -4.00
CA LEU A 99 -6.80 11.08 -5.46
C LEU A 99 -5.41 11.43 -6.00
N LYS A 100 -4.69 12.33 -5.33
CA LYS A 100 -3.34 12.76 -5.74
C LYS A 100 -2.30 11.65 -5.66
N CYS A 101 -2.30 10.86 -4.58
CA CYS A 101 -1.33 9.77 -4.38
C CYS A 101 -1.91 8.38 -4.61
N LYS A 102 -3.16 8.29 -5.04
CA LYS A 102 -3.93 7.05 -5.22
C LYS A 102 -3.87 6.12 -4.00
N GLY A 103 -3.95 6.71 -2.82
CA GLY A 103 -3.88 6.00 -1.53
C GLY A 103 -2.50 5.55 -1.05
N LYS A 104 -1.43 5.80 -1.80
CA LYS A 104 -0.05 5.37 -1.44
C LYS A 104 0.57 6.19 -0.31
N GLY A 105 0.09 7.41 -0.08
CA GLY A 105 0.67 8.38 0.87
C GLY A 105 1.92 9.10 0.35
N VAL A 106 2.41 8.73 -0.82
CA VAL A 106 3.59 9.31 -1.48
C VAL A 106 3.33 9.50 -2.96
N VAL A 107 4.06 10.43 -3.57
CA VAL A 107 4.06 10.66 -5.02
C VAL A 107 5.49 10.56 -5.54
N THR A 108 5.65 10.13 -6.79
CA THR A 108 6.96 10.15 -7.46
C THR A 108 7.39 11.61 -7.64
N LYS A 109 8.64 11.89 -7.29
CA LYS A 109 9.26 13.19 -7.50
C LYS A 109 9.67 13.26 -8.96
N MET A 110 9.11 14.22 -9.70
CA MET A 110 9.62 14.51 -11.03
C MET A 110 11.03 15.08 -10.89
N LEU A 111 12.02 14.35 -11.38
CA LEU A 111 13.36 14.89 -11.56
C LEU A 111 13.27 15.86 -12.75
N VAL A 112 13.19 17.15 -12.44
CA VAL A 112 13.32 18.18 -13.47
C VAL A 112 14.74 18.07 -14.01
N ARG A 113 14.89 17.56 -15.24
CA ARG A 113 16.12 17.74 -16.00
C ARG A 113 16.28 19.25 -16.18
N LYS A 114 17.20 19.86 -15.43
CA LYS A 114 17.63 21.23 -15.73
C LYS A 114 18.14 21.20 -17.17
N GLY A 115 17.44 21.89 -18.07
CA GLY A 115 17.88 22.10 -19.44
C GLY A 115 19.25 22.75 -19.40
N VAL A 116 20.19 22.17 -20.13
CA VAL A 116 21.43 22.84 -20.53
C VAL A 116 20.98 23.86 -21.58
N PHE A 117 21.02 25.14 -21.21
CA PHE A 117 20.96 26.27 -22.14
C PHE A 117 22.38 26.69 -22.46
#